data_AF-A0A7L4DX43-F1
#
_entry.id   AF-A0A7L4DX43-F1
#
_cell.length_a   1.000
_cell.length_b   1.000
_cell.length_c   1.000
_cell.angle_alpha   90.00
_cell.angle_beta   90.00
_cell.angle_gamma   90.00
#
_symmetry.space_group_name_H-M   'P 1'
#
loop_
_entity.id
_entity.type
_entity.pdbx_description
1 polymer ?
#
loop_
_entity_poly.entity_id
_entity_poly.type
_entity_poly.pdbx_seq_one_letter_code
_entity_poly.pdbx_strand_id
1 'polypeptide(L)'
;SVGEDAAPGSVVALFSVRDRDSGDNGRTECAMDGDLPFSVSATFGKYYEVRTSAALDRERRAEYNVSITARDWGSPRRSSRQSLLVRISDVNDN
;
A
#
# COMPACT_ATOMS: atom_id res chain seq x y z
N SER A 1 3.09 5.16 -10.34
CA SER A 1 4.14 6.10 -9.92
C SER A 1 3.49 7.22 -9.14
N VAL A 2 4.26 8.01 -8.41
CA VAL A 2 3.80 9.17 -7.65
C VAL A 2 4.79 10.31 -7.87
N GLY A 3 4.30 11.54 -7.97
CA GLY A 3 5.17 12.72 -8.08
C GLY A 3 5.96 12.94 -6.79
N GLU A 4 7.17 13.48 -6.90
CA GLU A 4 7.96 13.83 -5.71
C GLU A 4 7.36 14.99 -4.90
N ASP A 5 6.60 15.90 -5.54
CA ASP A 5 5.87 16.97 -4.84
C ASP A 5 4.62 16.49 -4.11
N ALA A 6 4.30 15.20 -4.20
CA ALA A 6 3.11 14.64 -3.59
C ALA A 6 3.13 14.89 -2.07
N ALA A 7 2.20 15.72 -1.59
CA ALA A 7 2.06 16.03 -0.19
C ALA A 7 1.81 14.75 0.64
N PRO A 8 2.26 14.69 1.91
CA PRO A 8 1.92 13.61 2.82
C PRO A 8 0.39 13.41 2.89
N GLY A 9 -0.05 12.17 2.72
CA GLY A 9 -1.45 11.78 2.63
C GLY A 9 -1.95 11.54 1.20
N SER A 10 -1.13 11.81 0.20
CA SER A 10 -1.47 11.57 -1.21
C SER A 10 -1.64 10.09 -1.49
N VAL A 11 -2.70 9.72 -2.19
CA VAL A 11 -2.99 8.32 -2.57
C VAL A 11 -2.05 7.89 -3.69
N VAL A 12 -1.26 6.86 -3.42
CA VAL A 12 -0.30 6.26 -4.36
C VAL A 12 -0.92 5.10 -5.11
N ALA A 13 -1.64 4.25 -4.38
CA ALA A 13 -2.28 3.06 -4.94
C ALA A 13 -3.52 2.68 -4.15
N LEU A 14 -4.50 2.11 -4.84
CA LEU A 14 -5.71 1.51 -4.26
C LEU A 14 -5.72 0.04 -4.67
N PHE A 15 -5.89 -0.85 -3.71
CA PHE A 15 -6.04 -2.29 -3.98
C PHE A 15 -7.16 -2.88 -3.14
N SER A 16 -7.75 -3.96 -3.62
CA SER A 16 -8.75 -4.72 -2.89
C SER A 16 -8.20 -6.08 -2.49
N VAL A 17 -8.45 -6.50 -1.25
CA VAL A 17 -8.13 -7.86 -0.82
C VAL A 17 -9.38 -8.72 -0.96
N ARG A 18 -9.32 -9.73 -1.83
CA ARG A 18 -10.45 -10.64 -2.03
C ARG A 18 -10.16 -11.97 -1.38
N ASP A 19 -10.74 -12.17 -0.21
CA ASP A 19 -10.80 -13.48 0.42
C ASP A 19 -11.88 -14.35 -0.24
N ARG A 20 -11.58 -15.63 -0.47
CA ARG A 20 -12.43 -16.58 -1.21
C ARG A 20 -13.43 -17.29 -0.29
N ASP A 21 -13.29 -17.15 1.03
CA ASP A 21 -14.23 -17.69 1.98
C ASP A 21 -15.45 -16.74 2.06
N SER A 22 -16.64 -17.33 1.91
CA SER A 22 -17.89 -16.59 1.95
C SER A 22 -18.28 -16.34 3.41
N GLY A 23 -18.30 -15.08 3.85
CA GLY A 23 -18.80 -14.71 5.18
C GLY A 23 -18.29 -13.37 5.70
N ASP A 24 -18.80 -13.00 6.88
CA ASP A 24 -18.51 -11.79 7.66
C ASP A 24 -17.06 -11.74 8.21
N ASN A 25 -16.24 -12.76 7.93
CA ASN A 25 -14.80 -12.80 8.25
C ASN A 25 -13.96 -11.88 7.33
N GLY A 26 -14.58 -10.87 6.73
CA GLY A 26 -13.96 -9.91 5.81
C GLY A 26 -12.96 -8.96 6.47
N ARG A 27 -12.65 -9.12 7.77
CA ARG A 27 -11.51 -8.45 8.40
C ARG A 27 -10.24 -9.10 7.90
N THR A 28 -9.60 -8.43 6.96
CA THR A 28 -8.21 -8.70 6.62
C THR A 28 -7.35 -7.61 7.24
N GLU A 29 -6.23 -7.99 7.82
CA GLU A 29 -5.25 -7.03 8.32
C GLU A 29 -4.14 -6.88 7.28
N CYS A 30 -3.93 -5.65 6.80
CA CYS A 30 -2.84 -5.33 5.90
C CYS A 30 -1.75 -4.61 6.67
N ALA A 31 -0.53 -5.13 6.61
CA ALA A 31 0.65 -4.51 7.18
C ALA A 31 1.66 -4.25 6.07
N MET A 32 2.31 -3.09 6.10
CA MET A 32 3.52 -2.84 5.31
C MET A 32 4.74 -3.32 6.08
N ASP A 33 5.70 -3.87 5.36
CA ASP A 33 7.00 -4.28 5.88
C ASP A 33 8.05 -3.20 5.53
N GLY A 34 8.84 -2.80 6.53
CA GLY A 34 9.92 -1.83 6.38
C GLY A 34 9.57 -0.40 6.84
N ASP A 35 10.63 0.38 7.07
CA ASP A 35 10.55 1.82 7.34
C ASP A 35 10.51 2.56 6.00
N LEU A 36 9.30 2.80 5.51
CA LEU A 36 9.04 3.43 4.23
C LEU A 36 8.19 4.69 4.42
N PRO A 37 8.34 5.72 3.58
CA PRO A 37 7.53 6.94 3.62
C PRO A 37 6.11 6.70 3.06
N PHE A 38 5.55 5.51 3.29
CA PHE A 38 4.21 5.11 2.87
C PHE A 38 3.47 4.48 4.04
N SER A 39 2.15 4.66 4.06
CA SER A 39 1.24 4.03 5.00
C SER A 39 0.12 3.32 4.27
N VAL A 40 -0.38 2.22 4.84
CA VAL A 40 -1.56 1.51 4.32
C VAL A 40 -2.72 1.80 5.26
N SER A 41 -3.86 2.17 4.70
CA SER A 41 -5.09 2.41 5.46
C SER A 41 -6.26 1.71 4.80
N ALA A 42 -7.10 1.04 5.59
CA ALA A 42 -8.36 0.50 5.12
C ALA A 42 -9.31 1.67 4.80
N THR A 43 -9.98 1.60 3.65
CA THR A 43 -10.98 2.60 3.26
C THR A 43 -12.38 2.05 3.52
N PHE A 44 -13.04 1.46 2.53
CA PHE A 44 -14.38 0.90 2.65
C PHE A 44 -14.41 -0.56 2.23
N GLY A 45 -15.08 -1.41 3.02
CA GLY A 45 -15.18 -2.84 2.74
C GLY A 45 -13.82 -3.53 2.71
N LYS A 46 -13.45 -4.13 1.57
CA LYS A 46 -12.20 -4.87 1.38
C LYS A 46 -11.11 -4.07 0.63
N TYR A 47 -11.27 -2.75 0.55
CA TYR A 47 -10.34 -1.86 -0.14
C TYR A 47 -9.34 -1.22 0.82
N TYR A 48 -8.11 -1.05 0.34
CA TYR A 48 -7.00 -0.45 1.06
C TYR A 48 -6.29 0.55 0.16
N GLU A 49 -5.91 1.67 0.77
CA GLU A 49 -5.18 2.73 0.11
C GLU A 49 -3.76 2.79 0.68
N VAL A 50 -2.80 2.88 -0.23
CA VAL A 50 -1.42 3.23 0.06
C VAL A 50 -1.31 4.73 -0.09
N ARG A 51 -0.92 5.42 0.98
CA ARG A 51 -0.71 6.86 1.00
C ARG A 51 0.73 7.20 1.31
N THR A 52 1.18 8.35 0.86
CA THR A 52 2.47 8.91 1.31
C THR A 52 2.36 9.30 2.78
N SER A 53 3.33 8.94 3.62
CA SER A 53 3.38 9.37 5.02
C SER A 53 4.39 10.48 5.26
N ALA A 54 5.35 10.64 4.35
CA ALA A 54 6.38 11.66 4.38
C ALA A 54 6.63 12.23 2.98
N ALA A 55 7.42 13.31 2.91
CA ALA A 55 7.87 13.89 1.66
C ALA A 55 8.70 12.88 0.86
N LEU A 56 8.44 12.82 -0.44
CA LEU A 56 9.17 11.99 -1.37
C LEU A 56 10.23 12.85 -2.05
N ASP A 57 11.37 12.25 -2.37
CA ASP A 57 12.50 12.94 -2.95
C ASP A 57 13.15 12.00 -3.95
N ARG A 58 13.03 12.35 -5.23
CA ARG A 58 13.48 11.50 -6.33
C ARG A 58 15.00 11.34 -6.32
N GLU A 59 15.73 12.41 -5.96
CA GLU A 59 17.20 12.43 -5.89
C GLU A 59 17.74 11.47 -4.82
N ARG A 60 17.04 11.38 -3.68
CA ARG A 60 17.35 10.41 -2.61
C ARG A 60 16.99 9.00 -3.01
N ARG A 61 15.77 8.79 -3.53
CA ARG A 61 15.27 7.48 -3.95
C ARG A 61 14.25 7.62 -5.09
N ALA A 62 14.65 7.17 -6.27
CA ALA A 62 13.78 7.13 -7.44
C ALA A 62 12.70 6.02 -7.38
N GLU A 63 12.91 4.99 -6.56
CA GLU A 63 11.95 3.90 -6.42
C GLU A 63 11.94 3.30 -5.00
N TYR A 64 10.77 2.83 -4.60
CA TYR A 64 10.52 2.19 -3.32
C TYR A 64 9.79 0.87 -3.54
N ASN A 65 10.33 -0.20 -2.95
CA ASN A 65 9.71 -1.51 -3.00
C ASN A 65 8.84 -1.73 -1.75
N VAL A 66 7.54 -1.44 -1.88
CA VAL A 66 6.57 -1.52 -0.78
C VAL A 66 6.05 -2.94 -0.67
N SER A 67 6.42 -3.66 0.39
CA SER A 67 5.92 -5.02 0.63
C SER A 67 4.71 -4.99 1.55
N ILE A 68 3.55 -5.39 1.02
CA ILE A 68 2.27 -5.43 1.74
C ILE A 68 1.95 -6.88 2.06
N THR A 69 1.68 -7.16 3.32
CA THR A 69 1.25 -8.47 3.80
C THR A 69 -0.19 -8.37 4.28
N ALA A 70 -1.10 -9.05 3.58
CA ALA A 70 -2.49 -9.21 3.96
C ALA A 70 -2.66 -10.52 4.75
N ARG A 71 -3.26 -10.45 5.94
CA ARG A 71 -3.52 -11.59 6.82
C ARG A 71 -5.01 -11.72 7.07
N ASP A 72 -5.58 -12.87 6.76
CA ASP A 72 -6.97 -13.14 7.13
C ASP A 72 -7.08 -13.61 8.58
N TRP A 73 -8.29 -13.46 9.11
CA TRP A 73 -8.70 -13.95 10.42
C TRP A 73 -9.47 -15.28 10.32
N GLY A 74 -9.32 -16.00 9.20
CA GLY A 74 -9.88 -17.34 9.02
C GLY A 74 -9.17 -18.38 9.90
N SER A 75 -9.73 -19.60 9.92
CA SER A 75 -9.15 -20.76 10.59
C SER A 75 -9.19 -21.94 9.64
N PRO A 76 -8.05 -22.37 9.05
CA PRO A 76 -6.68 -21.89 9.30
C PRO A 76 -6.42 -20.48 8.76
N ARG A 77 -5.61 -19.71 9.48
CA ARG A 77 -5.19 -18.35 9.06
C ARG A 77 -4.33 -18.45 7.81
N ARG A 78 -4.63 -17.67 6.77
CA ARG A 78 -3.74 -17.52 5.62
C ARG A 78 -3.18 -16.10 5.58
N SER A 79 -2.08 -15.98 4.86
CA SER A 79 -1.46 -14.69 4.62
C SER A 79 -0.95 -14.65 3.19
N SER A 80 -1.10 -13.49 2.57
CA SER A 80 -0.63 -13.22 1.22
C SER A 80 0.28 -12.01 1.28
N ARG A 81 1.47 -12.12 0.71
CA ARG A 81 2.42 -11.02 0.58
C ARG A 81 2.50 -10.59 -0.87
N GLN A 82 2.51 -9.28 -1.10
CA GLN A 82 2.68 -8.69 -2.42
C GLN A 82 3.64 -7.50 -2.35
N SER A 83 4.57 -7.45 -3.28
CA SER A 83 5.52 -6.34 -3.42
C SER A 83 5.05 -5.39 -4.51
N LEU A 84 4.93 -4.11 -4.18
CA LEU A 84 4.55 -3.03 -5.08
C LEU A 84 5.77 -2.13 -5.31
N LEU A 85 6.22 -2.02 -6.55
CA LEU A 85 7.28 -1.09 -6.92
C LEU A 85 6.68 0.30 -7.19
N VAL A 86 6.90 1.22 -6.27
CA VAL A 86 6.48 2.62 -6.39
C VAL A 86 7.64 3.43 -6.96
N ARG A 87 7.48 3.91 -8.20
CA ARG A 87 8.43 4.83 -8.84
C ARG A 87 8.06 6.27 -8.55
N ILE A 88 9.05 7.06 -8.18
CA ILE A 88 8.94 8.50 -8.00
C ILE A 88 9.15 9.16 -9.37
N SER A 89 8.08 9.74 -9.89
CA SER A 89 8.12 10.54 -11.09
C SER A 89 8.59 11.94 -10.73
N ASP A 90 9.47 12.50 -11.56
CA ASP A 90 9.77 13.92 -11.50
C ASP A 90 8.49 14.67 -11.85
N VAL A 91 8.17 15.74 -11.12
CA VAL A 91 6.97 16.55 -11.37
C VAL A 91 7.00 17.14 -12.78
N ASN A 92 8.19 17.23 -13.38
CA ASN A 92 8.44 17.85 -14.65
C ASN A 92 8.47 16.88 -15.85
N ASP A 93 8.34 15.56 -15.63
CA ASP A 93 8.20 14.57 -16.71
C ASP A 93 6.72 14.46 -17.13
N ASN A 94 6.36 15.18 -18.20
CA ASN A 94 5.09 14.99 -18.94
C ASN A 94 5.21 13.88 -19.99
#